data_AF-A0AAN6KES2-F1
#
_entry.id   AF-A0AAN6KES2-F1
#
_cell.length_a   1.000
_cell.length_b   1.000
_cell.length_c   1.000
_cell.angle_alpha   90.00
_cell.angle_beta   90.00
_cell.angle_gamma   90.00
#
_symmetry.space_group_name_H-M   'P 1'
#
loop_
_entity.id
_entity.type
_entity.pdbx_description
1 polymer ?
#
loop_
_entity_poly.entity_id
_entity_poly.type
_entity_poly.pdbx_seq_one_letter_code
_entity_poly.pdbx_strand_id
1 'polypeptide(L)'
;MPPSLVTIGHATFQSQTLGDLQSGSLNIFLPGLNLGLHAAPTKQWVIVLAGSIKVYLQNNQSEANTAFVSSGTSGILLVVDTKDVSPVGHITETIEQTALLFMPTANGTVPEHRVLHNHVCAGEDLL
;
A
#
# COMPACT_ATOMS: atom_id res chain seq x y z
N MET A 1 0.19 2.54 14.61
CA MET A 1 -0.68 2.35 15.78
C MET A 1 -1.84 1.46 15.36
N PRO A 2 -2.42 0.65 16.25
CA PRO A 2 -3.64 -0.08 15.94
C PRO A 2 -4.79 0.90 15.63
N PRO A 3 -5.79 0.49 14.82
CA PRO A 3 -6.99 1.29 14.59
C PRO A 3 -7.66 1.65 15.92
N SER A 4 -8.12 2.90 16.04
CA SER A 4 -8.89 3.37 17.20
C SER A 4 -10.39 3.19 16.94
N LEU A 5 -11.18 2.95 17.99
CA LEU A 5 -12.63 2.98 17.88
C LEU A 5 -13.11 4.44 17.96
N VAL A 6 -13.85 4.85 16.93
CA VAL A 6 -14.45 6.18 16.86
C VAL A 6 -15.96 6.03 16.87
N THR A 7 -16.66 6.90 17.60
CA THR A 7 -18.12 6.95 17.64
C THR A 7 -18.60 8.28 17.10
N ILE A 8 -19.48 8.23 16.10
CA ILE A 8 -20.16 9.40 15.55
C ILE A 8 -21.67 9.14 15.62
N GLY A 9 -22.38 9.93 16.42
CA GLY A 9 -23.80 9.68 16.72
C GLY A 9 -23.98 8.32 17.41
N HIS A 10 -24.71 7.40 16.77
CA HIS A 10 -24.97 6.05 17.27
C HIS A 10 -24.10 4.96 16.63
N ALA A 11 -23.18 5.31 15.73
CA ALA A 11 -22.34 4.33 15.02
C ALA A 11 -20.92 4.32 15.59
N THR A 12 -20.39 3.13 15.85
CA THR A 12 -18.99 2.90 16.24
C THR A 12 -18.28 2.13 15.14
N PHE A 13 -17.09 2.57 14.75
CA PHE A 13 -16.28 1.96 13.70
C PHE A 13 -14.79 2.09 14.01
N GLN A 14 -13.97 1.27 13.35
CA GLN A 14 -12.52 1.35 13.43
C GLN A 14 -12.00 2.47 12.51
N SER A 15 -11.09 3.28 13.03
CA SER A 15 -10.45 4.38 12.32
C SER A 15 -8.93 4.26 12.42
N GLN A 16 -8.27 4.24 11.28
CA GLN A 16 -6.81 4.24 11.19
C GLN A 16 -6.34 5.62 10.75
N THR A 17 -5.51 6.28 11.58
CA THR A 17 -4.80 7.48 11.13
C THR A 17 -3.72 7.11 10.12
N LEU A 18 -3.61 7.88 9.04
CA LEU A 18 -2.57 7.75 8.02
C LEU A 18 -1.38 8.69 8.27
N GLY A 19 -1.42 9.47 9.35
CA GLY A 19 -0.45 10.53 9.64
C GLY A 19 -0.65 11.78 8.77
N ASP A 20 0.33 12.67 8.81
CA ASP A 20 0.33 13.88 7.98
C ASP A 20 0.64 13.54 6.51
N LEU A 21 -0.10 14.14 5.59
CA LEU A 21 -0.04 13.84 4.15
C LEU A 21 0.25 15.10 3.33
N GLN A 22 0.84 14.91 2.15
CA GLN A 22 0.95 15.92 1.10
C GLN A 22 -0.18 15.76 0.07
N SER A 23 -0.20 16.62 -0.95
CA SER A 23 -1.12 16.49 -2.08
C SER A 23 -1.06 15.10 -2.70
N GLY A 24 -2.20 14.42 -2.73
CA GLY A 24 -2.33 13.11 -3.36
C GLY A 24 -2.66 13.18 -4.84
N SER A 25 -2.56 12.03 -5.51
CA SER A 25 -2.96 11.87 -6.92
C SER A 25 -3.82 10.63 -7.12
N LEU A 26 -4.88 10.77 -7.90
CA LEU A 26 -5.68 9.65 -8.40
C LEU A 26 -5.13 9.22 -9.74
N ASN A 27 -4.82 7.94 -9.87
CA ASN A 27 -4.20 7.38 -11.05
C ASN A 27 -5.01 6.16 -11.52
N ILE A 28 -5.37 6.14 -12.80
CA ILE A 28 -6.13 5.04 -13.41
C ILE A 28 -5.20 4.31 -14.37
N PHE A 29 -5.01 3.02 -14.13
CA PHE A 29 -4.10 2.16 -14.86
C PHE A 29 -4.87 1.19 -15.75
N LEU A 30 -4.30 0.91 -16.92
CA LEU A 30 -4.83 -0.11 -17.84
C LEU A 30 -4.63 -1.52 -17.26
N PRO A 31 -5.48 -2.50 -17.61
CA PRO A 31 -5.28 -3.90 -17.22
C PRO A 31 -3.91 -4.44 -17.65
N GLY A 32 -3.31 -5.30 -16.82
CA GLY A 32 -2.07 -6.00 -17.16
C GLY A 32 -0.83 -5.10 -17.25
N LEU A 33 -0.90 -3.84 -16.82
CA LEU A 33 0.23 -2.93 -16.88
C LEU A 33 1.28 -3.32 -15.83
N ASN A 34 2.52 -3.54 -16.28
CA ASN A 34 3.70 -3.70 -15.45
C ASN A 34 4.45 -2.36 -15.36
N LEU A 35 4.66 -1.86 -14.14
CA LEU A 35 5.32 -0.56 -13.89
C LEU A 35 6.85 -0.62 -13.89
N GLY A 36 7.42 -1.78 -14.22
CA GLY A 36 8.85 -2.05 -14.20
C GLY A 36 9.42 -2.16 -12.79
N LEU A 37 10.71 -2.48 -12.73
CA LEU A 37 11.48 -2.51 -11.49
C LEU A 37 11.81 -1.08 -11.04
N HIS A 38 11.35 -0.69 -9.85
CA HIS A 38 11.58 0.64 -9.32
C HIS A 38 11.50 0.68 -7.79
N ALA A 39 12.25 1.61 -7.21
CA ALA A 39 12.03 2.09 -5.84
C ALA A 39 10.90 3.12 -5.84
N ALA A 40 10.16 3.22 -4.74
CA ALA A 40 9.13 4.23 -4.60
C ALA A 40 9.72 5.65 -4.70
N PRO A 41 9.05 6.60 -5.38
CA PRO A 41 9.54 7.97 -5.51
C PRO A 41 9.52 8.73 -4.18
N THR A 42 8.56 8.40 -3.30
CA THR A 42 8.44 8.94 -1.94
C THR A 42 7.84 7.89 -1.03
N LYS A 43 7.99 8.06 0.29
CA LYS A 43 7.28 7.24 1.28
C LYS A 43 5.81 7.65 1.26
N GLN A 44 4.92 6.73 0.90
CA GLN A 44 3.55 7.07 0.54
C GLN A 44 2.57 5.94 0.87
N TRP A 45 1.33 6.33 1.15
CA TRP A 45 0.22 5.40 1.11
C TRP A 45 -0.23 5.18 -0.32
N VAL A 46 -0.46 3.92 -0.69
CA VAL A 46 -1.10 3.54 -1.95
C VAL A 46 -2.38 2.82 -1.60
N ILE A 47 -3.52 3.41 -2.01
CA ILE A 47 -4.84 2.83 -1.78
C ILE A 47 -5.41 2.35 -3.11
N VAL A 48 -5.77 1.08 -3.18
CA VAL A 48 -6.48 0.48 -4.29
C VAL A 48 -7.97 0.82 -4.15
N LEU A 49 -8.43 1.82 -4.91
CA LEU A 49 -9.82 2.27 -4.88
C LEU A 49 -10.74 1.36 -5.70
N ALA A 50 -10.22 0.80 -6.80
CA ALA A 50 -10.90 -0.18 -7.63
C ALA A 50 -9.86 -1.06 -8.33
N GLY A 51 -10.22 -2.32 -8.60
CA GLY A 51 -9.32 -3.30 -9.19
C GLY A 51 -8.34 -3.90 -8.17
N SER A 52 -7.17 -4.32 -8.66
CA SER A 52 -6.17 -5.03 -7.86
C SER A 52 -4.79 -4.97 -8.49
N ILE A 53 -3.79 -5.08 -7.62
CA ILE A 53 -2.38 -5.12 -7.99
C ILE A 53 -1.71 -6.34 -7.36
N LYS A 54 -0.62 -6.77 -7.98
CA LYS A 54 0.36 -7.64 -7.34
C LYS A 54 1.71 -6.94 -7.25
N VAL A 55 2.36 -7.09 -6.11
CA VAL A 55 3.64 -6.46 -5.78
C VAL A 55 4.63 -7.54 -5.38
N TYR A 56 5.82 -7.54 -5.98
CA TYR A 56 6.84 -8.56 -5.72
C TYR A 56 8.26 -8.05 -5.96
N LEU A 57 9.24 -8.79 -5.44
CA LEU A 57 10.66 -8.48 -5.60
C LEU A 57 11.23 -9.25 -6.79
N GLN A 58 12.14 -8.63 -7.56
CA GLN A 58 12.72 -9.23 -8.78
C GLN A 58 13.28 -10.65 -8.56
N ASN A 59 13.95 -10.86 -7.44
CA ASN A 59 14.67 -12.11 -7.14
C ASN A 59 13.81 -13.13 -6.40
N ASN A 60 12.53 -12.83 -6.11
CA ASN A 60 11.67 -13.73 -5.36
C ASN A 60 10.19 -13.54 -5.76
N GLN A 61 9.80 -14.24 -6.83
CA GLN A 61 8.48 -14.12 -7.47
C GLN A 61 7.55 -15.29 -7.12
N SER A 62 7.87 -16.09 -6.10
CA SER A 62 6.95 -17.12 -5.64
C SER A 62 5.65 -16.47 -5.14
N GLU A 63 4.53 -17.17 -5.27
CA GLU A 63 3.24 -16.70 -4.76
C GLU A 63 3.29 -16.33 -3.27
N ALA A 64 4.00 -17.13 -2.45
CA ALA A 64 4.22 -16.86 -1.02
C ALA A 64 5.01 -15.57 -0.72
N ASN A 65 5.68 -14.99 -1.72
CA ASN A 65 6.46 -13.75 -1.62
C ASN A 65 5.88 -12.63 -2.49
N THR A 66 4.65 -12.80 -2.97
CA THR A 66 3.91 -11.80 -3.75
C THR A 66 2.75 -11.27 -2.92
N ALA A 67 2.68 -9.96 -2.76
CA ALA A 67 1.53 -9.31 -2.14
C ALA A 67 0.46 -9.07 -3.20
N PHE A 68 -0.70 -9.72 -3.05
CA PHE A 68 -1.88 -9.45 -3.85
C PHE A 68 -2.80 -8.51 -3.08
N VAL A 69 -3.07 -7.34 -3.65
CA VAL A 69 -3.82 -6.27 -2.99
C VAL A 69 -4.99 -5.87 -3.87
N SER A 70 -6.20 -6.17 -3.40
CA SER A 70 -7.46 -5.81 -4.06
C SER A 70 -8.11 -4.63 -3.35
N SER A 71 -8.93 -3.87 -4.08
CA SER A 71 -9.78 -2.85 -3.46
C SER A 71 -10.66 -3.41 -2.34
N GLY A 72 -11.03 -2.56 -1.37
CA GLY A 72 -11.81 -2.95 -0.20
C GLY A 72 -11.06 -2.68 1.10
N THR A 73 -11.45 -3.38 2.17
CA THR A 73 -10.88 -3.19 3.53
C THR A 73 -9.39 -3.46 3.61
N SER A 74 -8.88 -4.34 2.76
CA SER A 74 -7.46 -4.71 2.67
C SER A 74 -6.70 -4.00 1.54
N GLY A 75 -7.32 -3.00 0.91
CA GLY A 75 -6.80 -2.32 -0.29
C GLY A 75 -5.80 -1.22 -0.01
N ILE A 76 -4.99 -1.31 1.04
CA ILE A 76 -4.06 -0.25 1.44
C ILE A 76 -2.65 -0.78 1.64
N LEU A 77 -1.68 -0.01 1.16
CA LEU A 77 -0.24 -0.27 1.29
C LEU A 77 0.46 0.98 1.82
N LEU A 78 1.42 0.78 2.72
CA LEU A 78 2.43 1.79 3.04
C LEU A 78 3.73 1.43 2.32
N VAL A 79 4.09 2.23 1.33
CA VAL A 79 5.26 1.99 0.48
C VAL A 79 6.42 2.83 1.02
N VAL A 80 7.46 2.16 1.52
CA VAL A 80 8.62 2.79 2.20
C VAL A 80 9.96 2.48 1.56
N ASP A 81 9.98 1.71 0.48
CA ASP A 81 11.17 1.27 -0.25
C ASP A 81 11.70 2.38 -1.19
N THR A 82 11.84 3.59 -0.66
CA THR A 82 12.50 4.69 -1.37
C THR A 82 13.97 4.35 -1.63
N LYS A 83 14.63 5.02 -2.59
CA LYS A 83 16.00 4.70 -3.01
C LYS A 83 17.03 4.65 -1.87
N ASP A 84 16.85 5.43 -0.82
CA ASP A 84 17.66 5.45 0.40
C ASP A 84 17.49 4.18 1.27
N VAL A 85 16.36 3.49 1.13
CA VAL A 85 16.02 2.26 1.87
C VAL A 85 16.27 1.01 1.02
N SER A 86 15.86 1.04 -0.25
CA SER A 86 16.03 -0.04 -1.21
C SER A 86 16.54 0.51 -2.55
N PRO A 87 17.81 0.27 -2.92
CA PRO A 87 18.35 0.74 -4.19
C PRO A 87 17.66 0.14 -5.42
N VAL A 88 17.00 -1.02 -5.24
CA VAL A 88 16.37 -1.80 -6.30
C VAL A 88 14.84 -1.63 -6.31
N GLY A 89 14.21 -1.70 -5.13
CA GLY A 89 12.78 -1.56 -4.95
C GLY A 89 11.97 -2.83 -5.27
N HIS A 90 10.83 -2.65 -5.95
CA HIS A 90 9.85 -3.69 -6.27
C HIS A 90 9.34 -3.60 -7.70
N ILE A 91 8.50 -4.56 -8.08
CA ILE A 91 7.70 -4.54 -9.31
C ILE A 91 6.23 -4.52 -8.91
N THR A 92 5.46 -3.66 -9.55
CA THR A 92 3.99 -3.59 -9.41
C THR A 92 3.36 -3.90 -10.76
N GLU A 93 2.42 -4.85 -10.75
CA GLU A 93 1.57 -5.15 -11.91
C GLU A 93 0.10 -4.97 -11.54
N THR A 94 -0.66 -4.35 -12.44
CA THR A 94 -2.12 -4.31 -12.37
C THR A 94 -2.72 -5.55 -13.01
N ILE A 95 -3.79 -6.10 -12.43
CA ILE A 95 -4.44 -7.30 -12.96
C ILE A 95 -5.56 -6.87 -13.92
N GLU A 96 -6.51 -6.08 -13.43
CA GLU A 96 -7.55 -5.41 -14.21
C GLU A 96 -7.36 -3.89 -14.23
N GLN A 97 -8.31 -3.17 -14.85
CA GLN A 97 -8.32 -1.71 -14.79
C GLN A 97 -8.38 -1.28 -13.32
N THR A 98 -7.36 -0.56 -12.88
CA THR A 98 -7.11 -0.32 -11.46
C THR A 98 -6.99 1.17 -11.19
N ALA A 99 -7.72 1.64 -10.19
CA ALA A 99 -7.60 3.01 -9.69
C ALA A 99 -6.79 3.01 -8.39
N LEU A 100 -5.66 3.71 -8.39
CA LEU A 100 -4.81 3.88 -7.21
C LEU A 100 -4.82 5.35 -6.77
N LEU A 101 -5.03 5.56 -5.47
CA LEU A 101 -4.78 6.83 -4.81
C LEU A 101 -3.40 6.80 -4.18
N PHE A 102 -2.53 7.68 -4.64
CA PHE A 102 -1.21 7.89 -4.05
C PHE A 102 -1.28 9.07 -3.10
N MET A 103 -0.90 8.85 -1.84
CA MET A 103 -0.86 9.90 -0.81
C MET A 103 0.53 9.91 -0.16
N PRO A 104 1.44 10.78 -0.65
CA PRO A 104 2.74 10.95 -0.04
C PRO A 104 2.63 11.40 1.41
N THR A 105 3.47 10.82 2.26
CA THR A 105 3.59 11.26 3.66
C THR A 105 4.23 12.64 3.71
N ALA A 106 3.81 13.47 4.67
CA ALA A 106 4.45 14.75 4.90
C ALA A 106 5.92 14.55 5.28
N ASN A 107 6.82 15.29 4.61
CA ASN A 107 8.26 15.26 4.86
C ASN A 107 8.91 13.87 4.72
N GLY A 108 8.27 12.92 4.03
CA GLY A 108 8.78 11.54 3.90
C GLY A 108 8.84 10.81 5.25
N THR A 109 7.92 11.09 6.16
CA THR A 109 7.86 10.45 7.47
C THR A 109 7.07 9.15 7.40
N VAL A 110 7.60 8.08 7.99
CA VAL A 110 6.85 6.82 8.13
C VAL A 110 5.94 6.98 9.37
N PRO A 111 4.61 6.85 9.25
CA PRO A 111 3.72 6.92 10.39
C PRO A 111 4.08 5.87 11.44
N GLU A 112 3.84 6.17 12.72
CA GLU A 112 4.11 5.22 13.80
C GLU A 112 3.35 3.91 13.55
N HIS A 113 4.08 2.79 13.54
CA HIS A 113 3.55 1.47 13.26
C HIS A 113 4.27 0.42 14.11
N ARG A 114 3.68 -0.78 14.15
CA ARG A 114 4.32 -1.96 14.73
C ARG A 114 4.45 -2.98 13.61
N VAL A 115 5.67 -3.44 13.37
CA VAL A 115 5.91 -4.57 12.46
C VAL A 115 5.36 -5.83 13.12
N LEU A 116 4.46 -6.54 12.42
CA LEU A 116 3.90 -7.80 12.90
C LEU A 116 4.89 -8.95 12.64
N HIS A 117 5.48 -8.99 11.45
CA HIS A 117 6.46 -9.97 11.00
C HIS A 117 7.22 -9.47 9.75
N ASN A 118 8.23 -10.21 9.31
CA ASN A 118 9.10 -9.86 8.17
C ASN A 118 8.86 -10.71 6.90
N HIS A 119 7.69 -11.35 6.79
CA HIS A 119 7.21 -11.98 5.55
C HIS A 119 6.05 -11.18 4.96
N VAL A 120 5.59 -11.58 3.77
CA VAL A 120 4.39 -10.99 3.14
C VAL A 120 3.19 -11.15 4.08
N CYS A 121 2.40 -10.09 4.22
CA CYS A 121 1.14 -10.11 4.96
C CYS A 121 0.06 -10.87 4.18
N ALA A 122 -0.70 -11.73 4.85
CA ALA A 122 -1.80 -12.47 4.24
C ALA A 122 -2.99 -12.68 5.20
N GLY A 123 -4.18 -12.88 4.65
CA GLY A 123 -5.38 -13.19 5.45
C GLY A 123 -5.69 -12.11 6.49
N GLU A 124 -5.72 -12.52 7.76
CA GLU A 124 -6.01 -11.65 8.91
C GLU A 124 -4.94 -10.55 9.11
N ASP A 125 -3.73 -10.68 8.54
CA ASP A 125 -2.72 -9.61 8.61
C ASP A 125 -3.16 -8.33 7.86
N LEU A 126 -4.19 -8.44 7.02
CA LEU A 126 -4.72 -7.36 6.18
C LEU A 126 -6.04 -6.77 6.73
N LEU A 127 -6.44 -7.13 7.96
CA LEU A 127 -7.70 -6.72 8.61
C LEU A 127 -7.45 -5.96 9.93
#